data_AF-A0A061S0T0-F1
#
_entry.id   AF-A0A061S0T0-F1
#
_cell.length_a   1.000
_cell.length_b   1.000
_cell.length_c   1.000
_cell.angle_alpha   90.00
_cell.angle_beta   90.00
_cell.angle_gamma   90.00
#
_symmetry.space_group_name_H-M   'P 1'
#
loop_
_entity.id
_entity.type
_entity.pdbx_description
1 polymer ?
#
loop_
_entity_poly.entity_id
_entity_poly.type
_entity_poly.pdbx_seq_one_letter_code
_entity_poly.pdbx_strand_id
1 'polypeptide(L)'
;MFGGESLTGEALNDTYILDLSAENPCWQVLNVLKRPSARWGHTLRWLRNSWVILFGGYGPEGPLNDVHILDLEAEAKVWERVQTPSSPSPRSWHSSCMVHGSQMVVFGGKDEAGGLLNDTVVLDLRDPESACWREVDTIWRPPGVLGHSLCTTTDSKIFMFGGLQSNGSIRLRTNDVFLLDLEAVKPSWQYLSGSTLPAGRCLSGQGPSPRLEPVTGSLIGGQVLVFGGSTETGDAPCNEVYAVDPESKSPRWQRMDVSGDAPGKGWGFSACTVGNHKVVLPCGTPSGEMLLHEFRELSIVSSATPDGRQGRRAGRASATRLPSMGSSSRNPQENRAPWTHSWCPEPHQPGAAGSPAISSGVTTQLDDSTGRQDPPPAGSNEGVLAGTAPETSGSGEDTVTSPAADGEASTSGAAKD
;
A
#
# COMPACT_ATOMS: atom_id res chain seq x y z
N MET A 1 5.22 -6.02 -14.34
CA MET A 1 5.51 -4.77 -13.59
C MET A 1 5.23 -3.59 -14.51
N PHE A 2 4.70 -2.50 -13.97
CA PHE A 2 4.40 -1.28 -14.73
C PHE A 2 4.72 -0.06 -13.86
N GLY A 3 5.24 1.00 -14.46
CA GLY A 3 5.44 2.29 -13.82
C GLY A 3 6.33 2.29 -12.59
N GLY A 4 6.05 3.19 -11.65
CA GLY A 4 6.90 3.48 -10.50
C GLY A 4 7.53 4.87 -10.58
N GLU A 5 8.54 5.10 -9.75
CA GLU A 5 9.27 6.36 -9.65
C GLU A 5 10.75 6.10 -10.00
N SER A 6 11.34 6.96 -10.83
CA SER A 6 12.76 6.91 -11.17
C SER A 6 13.62 7.38 -10.00
N LEU A 7 14.94 7.18 -10.09
CA LEU A 7 15.89 7.76 -9.12
C LEU A 7 15.86 9.29 -9.08
N THR A 8 15.33 9.94 -10.12
CA THR A 8 15.17 11.40 -10.21
C THR A 8 13.79 11.88 -9.75
N GLY A 9 12.93 10.98 -9.25
CA GLY A 9 11.58 11.32 -8.79
C GLY A 9 10.52 11.38 -9.91
N GLU A 10 10.87 10.96 -11.12
CA GLU A 10 9.97 11.02 -12.26
C GLU A 10 9.08 9.77 -12.32
N ALA A 11 7.79 9.96 -12.60
CA ALA A 11 6.89 8.84 -12.82
C ALA A 11 7.29 8.06 -14.08
N LEU A 12 7.20 6.73 -14.03
CA LEU A 12 7.52 5.83 -15.14
C LEU A 12 6.26 5.23 -15.78
N ASN A 13 6.35 4.79 -17.04
CA ASN A 13 5.29 4.10 -17.79
C ASN A 13 5.77 2.89 -18.61
N ASP A 14 6.96 2.38 -18.32
CA ASP A 14 7.48 1.18 -18.92
C ASP A 14 6.76 -0.07 -18.37
N THR A 15 6.70 -1.11 -19.21
CA THR A 15 6.11 -2.39 -18.85
C THR A 15 7.21 -3.44 -18.90
N TYR A 16 7.42 -4.14 -17.80
CA TYR A 16 8.36 -5.26 -17.73
C TYR A 16 7.65 -6.58 -17.44
N ILE A 17 8.15 -7.64 -18.05
CA ILE A 17 7.72 -9.01 -17.83
C ILE A 17 8.90 -9.86 -17.35
N LEU A 18 8.63 -10.78 -16.42
CA LEU A 18 9.55 -11.82 -15.99
C LEU A 18 8.82 -13.15 -16.13
N ASP A 19 9.26 -13.97 -17.09
CA ASP A 19 8.77 -15.34 -17.23
C ASP A 19 9.63 -16.28 -16.38
N LEU A 20 9.03 -16.80 -15.31
CA LEU A 20 9.68 -17.74 -14.39
C LEU A 20 9.71 -19.18 -14.92
N SER A 21 8.99 -19.47 -16.02
CA SER A 21 9.01 -20.78 -16.68
C SER A 21 10.16 -20.93 -17.69
N ALA A 22 10.76 -19.81 -18.09
CA ALA A 22 11.91 -19.81 -18.99
C ALA A 22 13.11 -20.54 -18.36
N GLU A 23 13.94 -21.18 -19.20
CA GLU A 23 15.16 -21.87 -18.76
C GLU A 23 16.11 -20.94 -17.99
N ASN A 24 16.21 -19.69 -18.46
CA ASN A 24 16.97 -18.63 -17.82
C ASN A 24 16.06 -17.41 -17.67
N PRO A 25 15.26 -17.33 -16.58
CA PRO A 25 14.36 -16.21 -16.36
C PRO A 25 15.12 -14.89 -16.43
N CYS A 26 14.58 -13.88 -17.09
CA CYS A 26 15.16 -12.55 -17.08
C CYS A 26 14.07 -11.52 -17.30
N TRP A 27 14.28 -10.33 -16.74
CA TRP A 27 13.37 -9.22 -17.00
C TRP A 27 13.53 -8.73 -18.41
N GLN A 28 12.40 -8.54 -19.08
CA GLN A 28 12.33 -8.03 -20.43
C GLN A 28 11.39 -6.83 -20.46
N VAL A 29 11.80 -5.79 -21.18
CA VAL A 29 10.90 -4.69 -21.53
C VAL A 29 9.88 -5.24 -22.51
N LEU A 30 8.61 -5.20 -22.14
CA LEU A 30 7.52 -5.61 -23.00
C LEU A 30 7.26 -4.51 -24.05
N ASN A 31 7.41 -4.84 -25.33
CA ASN A 31 7.11 -3.89 -26.39
C ASN A 31 5.60 -3.69 -26.54
N VAL A 32 5.10 -2.63 -25.93
CA VAL A 32 3.67 -2.25 -25.95
C VAL A 32 3.43 -1.10 -26.94
N LEU A 33 2.42 -1.25 -27.80
CA LEU A 33 2.09 -0.27 -28.84
C LEU A 33 1.44 1.00 -28.29
N LYS A 34 0.69 0.87 -27.19
CA LYS A 34 0.05 1.95 -26.46
C LYS A 34 0.27 1.76 -24.97
N ARG A 35 0.56 2.86 -24.27
CA ARG A 35 0.91 2.86 -22.84
C ARG A 35 -0.05 3.78 -22.08
N PRO A 36 -0.43 3.42 -20.84
CA PRO A 36 -1.01 4.35 -19.90
C PRO A 36 -0.01 5.48 -19.59
N SER A 37 -0.52 6.58 -19.04
CA SER A 37 0.34 7.66 -18.53
C SER A 37 1.28 7.15 -17.44
N ALA A 38 2.43 7.81 -17.32
CA ALA A 38 3.39 7.53 -16.28
C ALA A 38 2.80 7.75 -14.89
N ARG A 39 3.08 6.85 -13.95
CA ARG A 39 2.46 6.86 -12.62
C ARG A 39 3.19 6.03 -11.57
N TRP A 40 3.09 6.46 -10.31
CA TRP A 40 3.47 5.71 -9.10
C TRP A 40 2.28 5.60 -8.14
N GLY A 41 2.40 4.77 -7.10
CA GLY A 41 1.33 4.55 -6.11
C GLY A 41 0.02 4.00 -6.70
N HIS A 42 0.10 3.34 -7.85
CA HIS A 42 -1.02 2.64 -8.51
C HIS A 42 -1.12 1.20 -8.02
N THR A 43 -2.19 0.50 -8.36
CA THR A 43 -2.26 -0.96 -8.17
C THR A 43 -2.29 -1.68 -9.50
N LEU A 44 -1.60 -2.82 -9.55
CA LEU A 44 -1.54 -3.73 -10.68
C LEU A 44 -1.93 -5.13 -10.21
N ARG A 45 -2.91 -5.76 -10.84
CA ARG A 45 -3.41 -7.09 -10.45
C ARG A 45 -3.55 -8.02 -11.65
N TRP A 46 -3.38 -9.32 -11.40
CA TRP A 46 -3.70 -10.35 -12.37
C TRP A 46 -5.22 -10.46 -12.52
N LEU A 47 -5.70 -10.61 -13.74
CA LEU A 47 -7.12 -10.70 -14.08
C LEU A 47 -7.32 -11.90 -15.00
N ARG A 48 -8.24 -12.80 -14.64
CA ARG A 48 -8.56 -14.00 -15.44
C ARG A 48 -7.28 -14.83 -15.75
N ASN A 49 -7.13 -15.27 -17.00
CA ASN A 49 -6.07 -16.19 -17.41
C ASN A 49 -4.77 -15.47 -17.75
N SER A 50 -4.81 -14.41 -18.57
CA SER A 50 -3.62 -13.75 -19.12
C SER A 50 -3.65 -12.24 -18.99
N TRP A 51 -4.71 -11.68 -18.41
CA TRP A 51 -4.89 -10.24 -18.39
C TRP A 51 -4.28 -9.65 -17.13
N VAL A 52 -3.82 -8.42 -17.22
CA VAL A 52 -3.45 -7.60 -16.08
C VAL A 52 -4.29 -6.34 -16.08
N ILE A 53 -4.69 -5.90 -14.88
CA ILE A 53 -5.44 -4.66 -14.67
C ILE A 53 -4.61 -3.66 -13.88
N LEU A 54 -4.61 -2.42 -14.35
CA LEU A 54 -3.99 -1.25 -13.75
C LEU A 54 -5.08 -0.28 -13.31
N PHE A 55 -4.98 0.23 -12.08
CA PHE A 55 -5.91 1.26 -11.58
C PHE A 55 -5.22 2.35 -10.76
N GLY A 56 -5.65 3.58 -11.02
CA GLY A 56 -5.28 4.78 -10.26
C GLY A 56 -3.79 5.11 -10.30
N GLY A 57 -3.30 5.68 -9.19
CA GLY A 57 -1.93 6.16 -9.06
C GLY A 57 -1.84 7.67 -9.12
N TYR A 58 -0.61 8.19 -9.12
CA TYR A 58 -0.30 9.60 -9.27
C TYR A 58 0.54 9.79 -10.53
N GLY A 59 0.02 10.54 -11.49
CA GLY A 59 0.70 10.88 -12.74
C GLY A 59 1.16 12.34 -12.78
N PRO A 60 1.61 12.83 -13.96
CA PRO A 60 2.13 14.18 -14.11
C PRO A 60 1.14 15.28 -13.69
N GLU A 61 -0.14 15.05 -13.93
CA GLU A 61 -1.23 16.01 -13.68
C GLU A 61 -1.98 15.74 -12.35
N GLY A 62 -1.45 14.86 -11.48
CA GLY A 62 -2.09 14.54 -10.21
C GLY A 62 -2.61 13.10 -10.10
N PRO A 63 -3.46 12.81 -9.09
CA PRO A 63 -4.00 11.48 -8.88
C PRO A 63 -4.92 11.06 -10.02
N LEU A 64 -4.98 9.77 -10.28
CA LEU A 64 -5.70 9.14 -11.39
C LEU A 64 -6.79 8.20 -10.87
N ASN A 65 -7.85 7.98 -11.67
CA ASN A 65 -8.90 6.98 -11.44
C ASN A 65 -9.22 6.17 -12.70
N ASP A 66 -8.29 6.14 -13.65
CA ASP A 66 -8.47 5.37 -14.87
C ASP A 66 -8.12 3.90 -14.69
N VAL A 67 -8.79 3.08 -15.49
CA VAL A 67 -8.60 1.63 -15.55
C VAL A 67 -7.99 1.27 -16.90
N HIS A 68 -6.91 0.50 -16.89
CA HIS A 68 -6.34 -0.09 -18.09
C HIS A 68 -6.20 -1.59 -17.92
N ILE A 69 -6.40 -2.32 -19.02
CA ILE A 69 -6.16 -3.76 -19.10
C ILE A 69 -5.13 -4.05 -20.19
N LEU A 70 -4.39 -5.14 -20.02
CA LEU A 70 -3.46 -5.66 -21.02
C LEU A 70 -3.56 -7.18 -21.05
N ASP A 71 -3.80 -7.75 -22.23
CA ASP A 71 -3.69 -9.18 -22.45
C ASP A 71 -2.24 -9.57 -22.75
N LEU A 72 -1.65 -10.39 -21.88
CA LEU A 72 -0.28 -10.87 -22.04
C LEU A 72 -0.14 -11.94 -23.11
N GLU A 73 -1.22 -12.60 -23.54
CA GLU A 73 -1.18 -13.62 -24.60
C GLU A 73 -1.51 -13.05 -26.00
N ALA A 74 -2.04 -11.83 -26.09
CA ALA A 74 -2.31 -11.18 -27.37
C ALA A 74 -1.03 -10.94 -28.18
N GLU A 75 -1.02 -11.22 -29.49
CA GLU A 75 0.18 -11.03 -30.31
C GLU A 75 0.72 -9.59 -30.24
N ALA A 76 -0.19 -8.62 -30.37
CA ALA A 76 0.12 -7.21 -30.16
C ALA A 76 -0.20 -6.83 -28.71
N LYS A 77 0.83 -6.43 -27.95
CA LYS A 77 0.67 -5.97 -26.57
C LYS A 77 0.16 -4.53 -26.56
N VAL A 78 -1.10 -4.33 -26.19
CA VAL A 78 -1.74 -3.01 -26.16
C VAL A 78 -2.42 -2.83 -24.82
N TRP A 79 -2.08 -1.76 -24.11
CA TRP A 79 -2.90 -1.34 -22.97
C TRP A 79 -4.17 -0.68 -23.48
N GLU A 80 -5.30 -1.23 -23.07
CA GLU A 80 -6.62 -0.76 -23.41
C GLU A 80 -7.25 -0.06 -22.21
N ARG A 81 -7.77 1.15 -22.44
CA ARG A 81 -8.50 1.87 -21.40
C ARG A 81 -9.90 1.30 -21.32
N VAL A 82 -10.27 0.81 -20.15
CA VAL A 82 -11.63 0.34 -19.88
C VAL A 82 -12.53 1.54 -19.60
N GLN A 83 -13.70 1.57 -20.24
CA GLN A 83 -14.71 2.59 -19.93
C GLN A 83 -15.44 2.19 -18.67
N THR A 84 -15.23 2.96 -17.60
CA THR A 84 -15.87 2.70 -16.31
C THR A 84 -16.72 3.92 -15.92
N PRO A 85 -18.03 3.92 -16.20
CA PRO A 85 -18.91 4.98 -15.72
C PRO A 85 -18.85 5.05 -14.20
N SER A 86 -18.97 6.26 -13.66
CA SER A 86 -18.96 6.51 -12.21
C SER A 86 -17.70 6.01 -11.50
N SER A 87 -16.52 6.21 -12.12
CA SER A 87 -15.24 5.94 -11.46
C SER A 87 -15.16 6.60 -10.09
N PRO A 88 -14.56 5.92 -9.10
CA PRO A 88 -14.33 6.51 -7.79
C PRO A 88 -13.38 7.71 -7.89
N SER A 89 -13.24 8.44 -6.78
CA SER A 89 -12.31 9.57 -6.71
C SER A 89 -10.88 9.17 -7.14
N PRO A 90 -10.17 10.03 -7.89
CA PRO A 90 -8.76 9.85 -8.20
C PRO A 90 -7.94 9.64 -6.94
N ARG A 91 -7.06 8.63 -6.96
CA ARG A 91 -6.35 8.19 -5.76
C ARG A 91 -5.01 7.54 -6.03
N SER A 92 -4.09 7.73 -5.09
CA SER A 92 -2.76 7.08 -5.06
C SER A 92 -2.53 6.42 -3.71
N TRP A 93 -1.57 5.48 -3.63
CA TRP A 93 -1.23 4.73 -2.40
C TRP A 93 -2.41 3.95 -1.80
N HIS A 94 -3.41 3.67 -2.63
CA HIS A 94 -4.49 2.76 -2.31
C HIS A 94 -3.98 1.33 -2.45
N SER A 95 -4.72 0.39 -1.86
CA SER A 95 -4.49 -1.03 -2.14
C SER A 95 -5.70 -1.65 -2.82
N SER A 96 -5.44 -2.71 -3.57
CA SER A 96 -6.48 -3.47 -4.26
C SER A 96 -6.24 -4.98 -4.14
N CYS A 97 -7.29 -5.77 -4.32
CA CYS A 97 -7.18 -7.22 -4.45
C CYS A 97 -8.28 -7.75 -5.37
N MET A 98 -8.10 -8.97 -5.88
CA MET A 98 -9.07 -9.61 -6.76
C MET A 98 -9.93 -10.59 -5.98
N VAL A 99 -11.24 -10.52 -6.17
CA VAL A 99 -12.24 -11.44 -5.62
C VAL A 99 -12.99 -12.10 -6.76
N HIS A 100 -13.42 -13.34 -6.57
CA HIS A 100 -14.10 -14.16 -7.58
C HIS A 100 -13.38 -14.26 -8.95
N GLY A 101 -12.07 -13.98 -9.00
CA GLY A 101 -11.27 -13.97 -10.23
C GLY A 101 -11.55 -12.84 -11.24
N SER A 102 -12.61 -12.07 -11.05
CA SER A 102 -13.09 -11.08 -12.04
C SER A 102 -13.62 -9.78 -11.43
N GLN A 103 -13.46 -9.55 -10.14
CA GLN A 103 -13.85 -8.30 -9.49
C GLN A 103 -12.66 -7.74 -8.73
N MET A 104 -12.40 -6.44 -8.87
CA MET A 104 -11.30 -5.77 -8.19
C MET A 104 -11.86 -4.93 -7.05
N VAL A 105 -11.43 -5.23 -5.82
CA VAL A 105 -11.74 -4.43 -4.63
C VAL A 105 -10.64 -3.40 -4.46
N VAL A 106 -11.01 -2.17 -4.16
CA VAL A 106 -10.09 -1.08 -3.81
C VAL A 106 -10.50 -0.50 -2.47
N PHE A 107 -9.52 -0.25 -1.61
CA PHE A 107 -9.71 0.48 -0.36
C PHE A 107 -8.68 1.60 -0.21
N GLY A 108 -9.12 2.71 0.37
CA GLY A 108 -8.28 3.80 0.84
C GLY A 108 -7.41 4.48 -0.20
N GLY A 109 -6.21 4.88 0.23
CA GLY A 109 -5.31 5.77 -0.50
C GLY A 109 -5.46 7.23 -0.08
N LYS A 110 -4.88 8.13 -0.87
CA LYS A 110 -5.04 9.58 -0.72
C LYS A 110 -5.57 10.23 -1.99
N ASP A 111 -6.38 11.27 -1.82
CA ASP A 111 -6.84 12.14 -2.88
C ASP A 111 -5.86 13.29 -3.17
N GLU A 112 -6.27 14.21 -4.06
CA GLU A 112 -5.49 15.39 -4.46
C GLU A 112 -5.28 16.39 -3.31
N ALA A 113 -6.27 16.55 -2.43
CA ALA A 113 -6.17 17.40 -1.25
C ALA A 113 -5.34 16.77 -0.13
N GLY A 114 -4.83 15.55 -0.34
CA GLY A 114 -4.11 14.76 0.65
C GLY A 114 -5.01 14.08 1.68
N GLY A 115 -6.33 14.14 1.52
CA GLY A 115 -7.31 13.45 2.36
C GLY A 115 -7.14 11.93 2.25
N LEU A 116 -7.13 11.26 3.41
CA LEU A 116 -7.07 9.80 3.44
C LEU A 116 -8.46 9.23 3.18
N LEU A 117 -8.56 8.37 2.17
CA LEU A 117 -9.81 7.74 1.76
C LEU A 117 -10.07 6.51 2.62
N ASN A 118 -11.34 6.17 2.82
CA ASN A 118 -11.79 5.00 3.59
C ASN A 118 -13.01 4.29 2.99
N ASP A 119 -13.31 4.58 1.73
CA ASP A 119 -14.34 3.91 0.96
C ASP A 119 -13.86 2.53 0.52
N THR A 120 -14.81 1.59 0.41
CA THR A 120 -14.58 0.28 -0.20
C THR A 120 -15.33 0.25 -1.51
N VAL A 121 -14.61 0.24 -2.63
CA VAL A 121 -15.22 0.23 -3.97
C VAL A 121 -14.84 -1.03 -4.73
N VAL A 122 -15.77 -1.56 -5.50
CA VAL A 122 -15.60 -2.79 -6.27
C VAL A 122 -15.85 -2.48 -7.74
N LEU A 123 -14.87 -2.83 -8.58
CA LEU A 123 -15.00 -2.83 -10.03
C LEU A 123 -15.37 -4.23 -10.51
N ASP A 124 -16.52 -4.35 -11.17
CA ASP A 124 -16.91 -5.59 -11.83
C ASP A 124 -16.30 -5.69 -13.22
N LEU A 125 -15.54 -6.76 -13.48
CA LEU A 125 -14.87 -7.04 -14.75
C LEU A 125 -15.26 -8.41 -15.29
N ARG A 126 -16.47 -8.89 -15.00
CA ARG A 126 -17.01 -10.09 -15.67
C ARG A 126 -17.17 -9.85 -17.18
N ASP A 127 -17.56 -8.63 -17.54
CA ASP A 127 -17.52 -8.12 -18.91
C ASP A 127 -16.80 -6.75 -18.91
N PRO A 128 -15.63 -6.62 -19.55
CA PRO A 128 -14.87 -5.37 -19.60
C PRO A 128 -15.62 -4.25 -20.34
N GLU A 129 -16.48 -4.59 -21.31
CA GLU A 129 -17.25 -3.60 -22.07
C GLU A 129 -18.39 -3.00 -21.24
N SER A 130 -18.83 -3.72 -20.21
CA SER A 130 -19.85 -3.27 -19.26
C SER A 130 -19.29 -3.10 -17.85
N ALA A 131 -17.99 -2.83 -17.72
CA ALA A 131 -17.33 -2.71 -16.43
C ALA A 131 -17.93 -1.57 -15.61
N CYS A 132 -18.27 -1.83 -14.35
CA CYS A 132 -18.94 -0.85 -13.50
C CYS A 132 -18.41 -0.86 -12.07
N TRP A 133 -18.33 0.35 -11.50
CA TRP A 133 -17.99 0.54 -10.10
C TRP A 133 -19.24 0.49 -9.23
N ARG A 134 -19.08 -0.07 -8.03
CA ARG A 134 -20.03 0.10 -6.93
C ARG A 134 -19.29 0.35 -5.64
N GLU A 135 -19.80 1.26 -4.81
CA GLU A 135 -19.37 1.34 -3.42
C GLU A 135 -20.04 0.21 -2.62
N VAL A 136 -19.29 -0.41 -1.70
CA VAL A 136 -19.83 -1.39 -0.77
C VAL A 136 -20.41 -0.65 0.42
N ASP A 137 -21.73 -0.72 0.58
CA ASP A 137 -22.40 -0.22 1.77
C ASP A 137 -22.01 -1.11 2.96
N THR A 138 -21.15 -0.58 3.83
CA THR A 138 -20.66 -1.29 5.01
C THR A 138 -21.26 -0.69 6.27
N ILE A 139 -21.70 -1.55 7.21
CA ILE A 139 -22.21 -1.09 8.51
C ILE A 139 -21.15 -0.24 9.23
N TRP A 140 -19.89 -0.65 9.09
CA TRP A 140 -18.74 0.01 9.68
C TRP A 140 -17.54 -0.14 8.75
N ARG A 141 -16.75 0.93 8.67
CA ARG A 141 -15.54 1.03 7.84
C ARG A 141 -14.33 1.49 8.66
N PRO A 142 -13.12 1.02 8.32
CA PRO A 142 -11.88 1.47 8.95
C PRO A 142 -11.64 2.97 8.75
N PRO A 143 -10.74 3.58 9.54
CA PRO A 143 -10.23 4.92 9.26
C PRO A 143 -9.53 5.00 7.90
N GLY A 144 -9.43 6.22 7.37
CA GLY A 144 -8.70 6.45 6.13
C GLY A 144 -7.23 6.12 6.26
N VAL A 145 -6.69 5.43 5.25
CA VAL A 145 -5.35 4.85 5.31
C VAL A 145 -4.70 4.83 3.92
N LEU A 146 -3.41 5.13 3.85
CA LEU A 146 -2.58 4.97 2.65
C LEU A 146 -1.44 4.00 2.88
N GLY A 147 -0.92 3.41 1.81
CA GLY A 147 0.22 2.47 1.85
C GLY A 147 -0.04 1.25 2.75
N HIS A 148 -1.31 0.87 2.93
CA HIS A 148 -1.69 -0.40 3.54
C HIS A 148 -1.65 -1.50 2.49
N SER A 149 -1.79 -2.75 2.92
CA SER A 149 -1.88 -3.89 2.01
C SER A 149 -3.25 -4.54 2.08
N LEU A 150 -3.74 -5.01 0.91
CA LEU A 150 -4.92 -5.86 0.80
C LEU A 150 -4.57 -7.18 0.15
N CYS A 151 -5.11 -8.28 0.67
CA CYS A 151 -5.12 -9.56 -0.01
C CYS A 151 -6.43 -10.31 0.21
N THR A 152 -6.73 -11.21 -0.71
CA THR A 152 -7.92 -12.05 -0.68
C THR A 152 -7.62 -13.35 0.08
N THR A 153 -8.37 -13.64 1.13
CA THR A 153 -8.18 -14.85 1.98
C THR A 153 -8.94 -16.06 1.44
N THR A 154 -10.17 -15.81 1.00
CA THR A 154 -11.07 -16.71 0.26
C THR A 154 -11.74 -15.89 -0.84
N ASP A 155 -12.48 -16.51 -1.75
CA ASP A 155 -13.01 -15.85 -2.95
C ASP A 155 -13.78 -14.55 -2.72
N SER A 156 -14.36 -14.34 -1.53
CA SER A 156 -15.15 -13.16 -1.15
C SER A 156 -14.59 -12.37 0.05
N LYS A 157 -13.53 -12.85 0.73
CA LYS A 157 -13.03 -12.24 1.96
C LYS A 157 -11.71 -11.51 1.77
N ILE A 158 -11.63 -10.32 2.34
CA ILE A 158 -10.51 -9.39 2.18
C ILE A 158 -9.84 -9.18 3.53
N PHE A 159 -8.52 -9.37 3.56
CA PHE A 159 -7.67 -9.03 4.68
C PHE A 159 -6.94 -7.72 4.40
N MET A 160 -6.94 -6.82 5.38
CA MET A 160 -6.21 -5.55 5.34
C MET A 160 -5.21 -5.48 6.49
N PHE A 161 -4.00 -4.97 6.20
CA PHE A 161 -2.99 -4.74 7.22
C PHE A 161 -2.14 -3.49 6.98
N GLY A 162 -1.86 -2.79 8.08
CA GLY A 162 -0.85 -1.74 8.17
C GLY A 162 -1.19 -0.46 7.42
N GLY A 163 -0.16 0.29 7.05
CA GLY A 163 -0.28 1.58 6.37
C GLY A 163 -0.13 2.78 7.31
N LEU A 164 -0.49 3.95 6.80
CA LEU A 164 -0.42 5.22 7.51
C LEU A 164 -1.81 5.81 7.69
N GLN A 165 -2.19 6.06 8.94
CA GLN A 165 -3.51 6.61 9.32
C GLN A 165 -3.35 7.96 10.00
N SER A 166 -4.37 8.81 9.89
CA SER A 166 -4.41 10.08 10.60
C SER A 166 -4.74 9.86 12.08
N ASN A 167 -3.93 10.43 12.96
CA ASN A 167 -4.19 10.55 14.40
C ASN A 167 -4.10 12.04 14.78
N GLY A 168 -5.24 12.72 14.78
CA GLY A 168 -5.27 14.18 14.92
C GLY A 168 -4.57 14.86 13.74
N SER A 169 -3.57 15.70 14.03
CA SER A 169 -2.80 16.43 13.02
C SER A 169 -1.62 15.65 12.44
N ILE A 170 -1.26 14.50 13.02
CA ILE A 170 -0.12 13.69 12.57
C ILE A 170 -0.60 12.41 11.90
N ARG A 171 0.27 11.81 11.09
CA ARG A 171 0.02 10.51 10.48
C ARG A 171 0.95 9.47 11.10
N LEU A 172 0.39 8.36 11.54
CA LEU A 172 1.13 7.30 12.22
C LEU A 172 1.03 6.00 11.44
N ARG A 173 2.13 5.24 11.45
CA ARG A 173 2.11 3.86 10.98
C ARG A 173 1.19 3.05 11.89
N THR A 174 0.43 2.14 11.29
CA THR A 174 -0.42 1.21 12.03
C THR A 174 0.02 -0.25 11.79
N ASN A 175 -0.33 -1.14 12.71
CA ASN A 175 -0.33 -2.60 12.55
C ASN A 175 -1.75 -3.16 12.72
N ASP A 176 -2.75 -2.33 12.46
CA ASP A 176 -4.14 -2.74 12.50
C ASP A 176 -4.43 -3.78 11.42
N VAL A 177 -5.24 -4.77 11.82
CA VAL A 177 -5.75 -5.83 10.95
C VAL A 177 -7.25 -5.67 10.85
N PHE A 178 -7.75 -5.71 9.62
CA PHE A 178 -9.17 -5.75 9.35
C PHE A 178 -9.52 -6.91 8.42
N LEU A 179 -10.73 -7.45 8.59
CA LEU A 179 -11.30 -8.48 7.72
C LEU A 179 -12.67 -8.03 7.22
N LEU A 180 -12.94 -8.17 5.93
CA LEU A 180 -14.25 -7.94 5.33
C LEU A 180 -14.71 -9.20 4.62
N ASP A 181 -15.99 -9.53 4.76
CA ASP A 181 -16.67 -10.55 3.96
C ASP A 181 -17.66 -9.83 3.04
N LEU A 182 -17.44 -9.90 1.72
CA LEU A 182 -18.29 -9.25 0.73
C LEU A 182 -19.63 -9.97 0.50
N GLU A 183 -19.73 -11.24 0.87
CA GLU A 183 -20.94 -12.05 0.69
C GLU A 183 -21.84 -12.03 1.95
N ALA A 184 -21.37 -11.42 3.04
CA ALA A 184 -22.19 -11.18 4.20
C ALA A 184 -23.44 -10.36 3.82
N VAL A 185 -24.61 -10.74 4.35
CA VAL A 185 -25.89 -10.05 4.10
C VAL A 185 -25.80 -8.55 4.37
N LYS A 186 -24.99 -8.16 5.36
CA LYS A 186 -24.60 -6.78 5.61
C LYS A 186 -23.09 -6.72 5.80
N PRO A 187 -22.31 -6.40 4.75
CA PRO A 187 -20.87 -6.33 4.85
C PRO A 187 -20.43 -5.34 5.94
N SER A 188 -19.43 -5.72 6.72
CA SER A 188 -18.87 -4.86 7.75
C SER A 188 -17.43 -5.26 7.99
N TRP A 189 -16.54 -4.27 8.02
CA TRP A 189 -15.16 -4.52 8.38
C TRP A 189 -15.06 -4.92 9.86
N GLN A 190 -14.36 -6.01 10.13
CA GLN A 190 -14.08 -6.51 11.47
C GLN A 190 -12.67 -6.10 11.87
N TYR A 191 -12.52 -5.41 13.00
CA TYR A 191 -11.23 -5.06 13.56
C TYR A 191 -10.68 -6.23 14.40
N LEU A 192 -9.45 -6.69 14.09
CA LEU A 192 -8.86 -7.87 14.72
C LEU A 192 -7.68 -7.56 15.65
N SER A 193 -7.02 -6.38 15.57
CA SER A 193 -5.79 -6.08 16.33
C SER A 193 -5.99 -5.75 17.82
N GLY A 194 -7.23 -5.69 18.28
CA GLY A 194 -7.59 -5.54 19.68
C GLY A 194 -8.96 -4.91 19.81
N SER A 195 -9.95 -5.59 20.39
CA SER A 195 -11.30 -5.03 20.42
C SER A 195 -11.87 -4.90 21.81
N THR A 196 -12.34 -3.69 22.10
CA THR A 196 -13.46 -3.40 23.01
C THR A 196 -14.80 -3.27 22.26
N LEU A 197 -14.84 -3.47 20.93
CA LEU A 197 -16.07 -3.43 20.13
C LEU A 197 -16.82 -4.77 20.20
N PRO A 198 -18.16 -4.78 20.12
CA PRO A 198 -18.99 -5.99 20.24
C PRO A 198 -18.71 -7.09 19.19
N ALA A 199 -18.04 -6.76 18.09
CA ALA A 199 -17.76 -7.68 16.98
C ALA A 199 -16.26 -7.89 16.69
N GLY A 200 -15.35 -7.27 17.44
CA GLY A 200 -13.93 -7.43 17.13
C GLY A 200 -13.33 -8.66 17.79
N ARG A 201 -12.35 -9.27 17.10
CA ARG A 201 -11.59 -10.42 17.62
C ARG A 201 -10.28 -9.91 18.23
N CYS A 202 -9.67 -10.71 19.10
CA CYS A 202 -8.37 -10.39 19.67
C CYS A 202 -7.28 -11.21 18.98
N LEU A 203 -6.50 -10.57 18.12
CA LEU A 203 -5.23 -11.10 17.64
C LEU A 203 -4.25 -11.23 18.81
N SER A 204 -3.68 -12.41 18.96
CA SER A 204 -2.70 -12.72 20.00
C SER A 204 -1.33 -13.03 19.39
N GLY A 205 -0.29 -13.06 20.24
CA GLY A 205 1.09 -13.32 19.80
C GLY A 205 1.88 -12.05 19.47
N GLN A 206 3.18 -12.21 19.22
CA GLN A 206 4.06 -11.12 18.80
C GLN A 206 3.89 -10.91 17.30
N GLY A 207 3.08 -9.92 16.94
CA GLY A 207 2.83 -9.53 15.56
C GLY A 207 3.85 -8.53 15.02
N PRO A 208 3.76 -8.19 13.72
CA PRO A 208 4.60 -7.17 13.14
C PRO A 208 4.37 -5.81 13.81
N SER A 209 5.46 -5.05 13.98
CA SER A 209 5.40 -3.63 14.36
C SER A 209 4.62 -2.79 13.33
N PRO A 210 4.06 -1.64 13.75
CA PRO A 210 3.40 -0.70 12.85
C PRO A 210 4.29 -0.35 11.64
N ARG A 211 3.74 -0.46 10.43
CA ARG A 211 4.52 -0.31 9.21
C ARG A 211 3.74 0.28 8.04
N LEU A 212 4.45 1.07 7.25
CA LEU A 212 4.03 1.58 5.96
C LEU A 212 4.44 0.58 4.87
N GLU A 213 3.55 0.37 3.90
CA GLU A 213 3.72 -0.51 2.74
C GLU A 213 4.17 -1.94 3.08
N PRO A 214 3.47 -2.62 3.99
CA PRO A 214 3.65 -4.05 4.11
C PRO A 214 3.21 -4.74 2.82
N VAL A 215 3.75 -5.92 2.60
CA VAL A 215 3.18 -6.85 1.62
C VAL A 215 2.36 -7.88 2.37
N THR A 216 1.15 -8.13 1.86
CA THR A 216 0.32 -9.25 2.28
C THR A 216 0.17 -10.25 1.13
N GLY A 217 0.12 -11.54 1.48
CA GLY A 217 -0.13 -12.61 0.51
C GLY A 217 -0.87 -13.76 1.17
N SER A 218 -1.90 -14.28 0.50
CA SER A 218 -2.68 -15.43 0.99
C SER A 218 -2.07 -16.75 0.53
N LEU A 219 -2.16 -17.78 1.37
CA LEU A 219 -1.70 -19.14 1.14
C LEU A 219 -2.87 -20.11 1.07
N ILE A 220 -2.62 -21.29 0.51
CA ILE A 220 -3.57 -22.41 0.56
C ILE A 220 -3.91 -22.70 2.02
N GLY A 221 -5.20 -22.68 2.34
CA GLY A 221 -5.72 -22.89 3.69
C GLY A 221 -6.06 -21.62 4.46
N GLY A 222 -6.07 -20.45 3.81
CA GLY A 222 -6.57 -19.19 4.39
C GLY A 222 -5.57 -18.44 5.27
N GLN A 223 -4.34 -18.94 5.38
CA GLN A 223 -3.27 -18.24 6.10
C GLN A 223 -2.75 -17.06 5.29
N VAL A 224 -2.60 -15.91 5.94
CA VAL A 224 -2.02 -14.69 5.36
C VAL A 224 -0.61 -14.50 5.86
N LEU A 225 0.31 -14.23 4.94
CA LEU A 225 1.64 -13.74 5.24
C LEU A 225 1.68 -12.22 5.24
N VAL A 226 2.51 -11.68 6.11
CA VAL A 226 2.89 -10.26 6.17
C VAL A 226 4.40 -10.15 6.27
N PHE A 227 5.01 -9.34 5.41
CA PHE A 227 6.45 -9.09 5.45
C PHE A 227 6.77 -7.74 4.83
N GLY A 228 8.01 -7.26 5.00
CA GLY A 228 8.45 -6.01 4.41
C GLY A 228 7.83 -4.78 5.10
N GLY A 229 7.80 -3.68 4.35
CA GLY A 229 7.40 -2.36 4.82
C GLY A 229 8.49 -1.58 5.54
N SER A 230 8.12 -0.41 6.05
CA SER A 230 8.99 0.52 6.78
C SER A 230 8.41 0.82 8.16
N THR A 231 9.22 0.74 9.21
CA THR A 231 8.80 0.84 10.63
C THR A 231 9.36 2.03 11.40
N GLU A 232 10.00 3.00 10.73
CA GLU A 232 10.55 4.24 11.34
C GLU A 232 11.80 4.07 12.22
N THR A 233 12.04 2.89 12.82
CA THR A 233 13.23 2.59 13.62
C THR A 233 14.48 2.37 12.75
N GLY A 234 14.96 3.42 12.09
CA GLY A 234 16.13 3.39 11.21
C GLY A 234 15.98 2.40 10.05
N ASP A 235 17.06 2.20 9.29
CA ASP A 235 17.16 1.23 8.19
C ASP A 235 17.11 -0.23 8.66
N ALA A 236 16.29 -0.56 9.67
CA ALA A 236 16.11 -1.91 10.16
C ALA A 236 15.45 -2.74 9.05
N PRO A 237 16.09 -3.82 8.58
CA PRO A 237 15.52 -4.65 7.54
C PRO A 237 14.21 -5.26 8.03
N CYS A 238 13.09 -4.93 7.38
CA CYS A 238 11.78 -5.55 7.64
C CYS A 238 11.67 -6.93 6.96
N ASN A 239 12.71 -7.75 7.10
CA ASN A 239 12.85 -9.06 6.46
C ASN A 239 12.10 -10.17 7.21
N GLU A 240 11.49 -9.82 8.34
CA GLU A 240 10.73 -10.75 9.15
C GLU A 240 9.41 -11.08 8.45
N VAL A 241 9.16 -12.38 8.31
CA VAL A 241 7.92 -12.90 7.75
C VAL A 241 7.03 -13.33 8.90
N TYR A 242 5.84 -12.77 8.92
CA TYR A 242 4.78 -13.08 9.87
C TYR A 242 3.66 -13.81 9.15
N ALA A 243 3.00 -14.73 9.85
CA ALA A 243 1.84 -15.44 9.36
C ALA A 243 0.69 -15.33 10.36
N VAL A 244 -0.53 -15.26 9.84
CA VAL A 244 -1.75 -15.25 10.64
C VAL A 244 -2.85 -15.97 9.88
N ASP A 245 -3.65 -16.76 10.59
CA ASP A 245 -4.94 -17.23 10.10
C ASP A 245 -6.01 -16.27 10.65
N PRO A 246 -6.52 -15.32 9.84
CA PRO A 246 -7.48 -14.32 10.30
C PRO A 246 -8.88 -14.91 10.52
N GLU A 247 -9.18 -16.05 9.91
CA GLU A 247 -10.50 -16.68 9.99
C GLU A 247 -10.64 -17.62 11.18
N SER A 248 -9.51 -18.08 11.74
CA SER A 248 -9.44 -18.82 13.00
C SER A 248 -10.28 -18.20 14.11
N LYS A 249 -10.84 -19.06 14.97
CA LYS A 249 -11.56 -18.64 16.19
C LYS A 249 -10.67 -17.86 17.15
N SER A 250 -9.37 -18.15 17.14
CA SER A 250 -8.35 -17.49 17.97
C SER A 250 -7.17 -17.11 17.07
N PRO A 251 -7.30 -16.03 16.30
CA PRO A 251 -6.28 -15.64 15.34
C PRO A 251 -5.00 -15.25 16.10
N ARG A 252 -3.87 -15.75 15.61
CA ARG A 252 -2.58 -15.60 16.30
C ARG A 252 -1.48 -15.33 15.30
N TRP A 253 -0.70 -14.28 15.56
CA TRP A 253 0.53 -14.01 14.85
C TRP A 253 1.58 -15.08 15.14
N GLN A 254 2.22 -15.55 14.09
CA GLN A 254 3.36 -16.45 14.13
C GLN A 254 4.49 -15.83 13.33
N ARG A 255 5.65 -15.65 13.96
CA ARG A 255 6.88 -15.36 13.23
C ARG A 255 7.35 -16.63 12.55
N MET A 256 7.62 -16.55 11.26
CA MET A 256 8.07 -17.67 10.45
C MET A 256 9.60 -17.77 10.48
N ASP A 257 10.12 -18.99 10.60
CA ASP A 257 11.54 -19.27 10.44
C ASP A 257 11.86 -19.36 8.94
N VAL A 258 12.43 -18.28 8.40
CA VAL A 258 12.86 -18.19 6.99
C VAL A 258 14.33 -18.56 6.89
N SER A 259 14.67 -19.46 5.97
CA SER A 259 16.04 -19.84 5.63
C SER A 259 16.43 -19.30 4.25
N GLY A 260 17.73 -19.16 3.96
CA GLY A 260 18.22 -18.63 2.68
C GLY A 260 18.55 -17.13 2.73
N ASP A 261 18.67 -16.53 1.55
CA ASP A 261 19.14 -15.15 1.41
C ASP A 261 17.98 -14.17 1.49
N ALA A 262 17.81 -13.54 2.65
CA ALA A 262 16.85 -12.46 2.81
C ALA A 262 17.15 -11.30 1.84
N PRO A 263 16.12 -10.58 1.35
CA PRO A 263 16.36 -9.36 0.58
C PRO A 263 17.22 -8.38 1.39
N GLY A 264 18.07 -7.63 0.70
CA GLY A 264 18.81 -6.54 1.32
C GLY A 264 17.87 -5.50 1.91
N LYS A 265 18.41 -4.59 2.73
CA LYS A 265 17.70 -3.36 3.11
C LYS A 265 17.18 -2.71 1.83
N GLY A 266 15.90 -2.44 1.72
CA GLY A 266 15.33 -2.02 0.45
C GLY A 266 13.83 -2.01 0.52
N TRP A 267 13.26 -0.87 0.16
CA TRP A 267 11.84 -0.61 0.33
C TRP A 267 11.01 -1.54 -0.56
N GLY A 268 10.14 -2.33 0.09
CA GLY A 268 9.35 -3.41 -0.52
C GLY A 268 8.08 -2.91 -1.21
N PHE A 269 8.22 -1.95 -2.13
CA PHE A 269 7.10 -1.23 -2.73
C PHE A 269 6.17 -2.08 -3.63
N SER A 270 6.58 -3.29 -4.03
CA SER A 270 5.76 -4.09 -4.95
C SER A 270 6.16 -5.55 -4.93
N ALA A 271 5.46 -6.37 -4.17
CA ALA A 271 5.62 -7.82 -4.24
C ALA A 271 4.39 -8.45 -4.88
N CYS A 272 4.62 -9.51 -5.65
CA CYS A 272 3.55 -10.29 -6.25
C CYS A 272 3.60 -11.73 -5.72
N THR A 273 2.43 -12.27 -5.41
CA THR A 273 2.25 -13.70 -5.19
C THR A 273 2.22 -14.39 -6.56
N VAL A 274 3.12 -15.35 -6.77
CA VAL A 274 3.19 -16.18 -7.98
C VAL A 274 2.68 -17.57 -7.62
N GLY A 275 1.51 -17.92 -8.16
CA GLY A 275 0.81 -19.14 -7.76
C GLY A 275 0.55 -19.17 -6.25
N ASN A 276 0.59 -20.37 -5.67
CA ASN A 276 0.11 -20.62 -4.31
C ASN A 276 1.18 -20.67 -3.22
N HIS A 277 2.46 -20.50 -3.57
CA HIS A 277 3.57 -20.77 -2.64
C HIS A 277 4.78 -19.84 -2.81
N LYS A 278 4.78 -18.95 -3.82
CA LYS A 278 5.90 -18.08 -4.12
C LYS A 278 5.49 -16.63 -3.98
N VAL A 279 6.34 -15.84 -3.36
CA VAL A 279 6.22 -14.38 -3.36
C VAL A 279 7.51 -13.80 -3.91
N VAL A 280 7.40 -12.94 -4.92
CA VAL A 280 8.55 -12.30 -5.56
C VAL A 280 8.72 -10.91 -4.97
N LEU A 281 9.92 -10.65 -4.44
CA LEU A 281 10.27 -9.46 -3.70
C LEU A 281 11.31 -8.65 -4.46
N PRO A 282 11.03 -7.40 -4.86
CA PRO A 282 12.07 -6.49 -5.33
C PRO A 282 13.02 -6.20 -4.17
N CYS A 283 14.31 -6.15 -4.46
CA CYS A 283 15.34 -5.80 -3.49
C CYS A 283 15.78 -4.36 -3.70
N GLY A 284 16.04 -3.66 -2.59
CA GLY A 284 16.81 -2.41 -2.61
C GLY A 284 18.19 -2.60 -1.98
N THR A 285 18.96 -1.52 -1.96
CA THR A 285 20.22 -1.41 -1.23
C THR A 285 20.02 -0.79 0.16
N PRO A 286 20.98 -1.01 1.07
CA PRO A 286 21.10 -0.24 2.31
C PRO A 286 21.03 1.28 2.19
N SER A 287 21.34 1.85 1.02
CA SER A 287 21.21 3.29 0.75
C SER A 287 19.81 3.70 0.27
N GLY A 288 18.87 2.77 0.19
CA GLY A 288 17.51 3.01 -0.31
C GLY A 288 17.38 2.96 -1.83
N GLU A 289 18.46 2.67 -2.57
CA GLU A 289 18.38 2.53 -4.03
C GLU A 289 17.64 1.25 -4.37
N MET A 290 16.58 1.35 -5.17
CA MET A 290 15.94 0.15 -5.71
C MET A 290 16.89 -0.51 -6.72
N LEU A 291 17.33 -1.73 -6.41
CA LEU A 291 18.00 -2.56 -7.39
C LEU A 291 16.91 -3.20 -8.24
N LEU A 292 16.49 -2.48 -9.29
CA LEU A 292 15.54 -2.97 -10.29
C LEU A 292 15.96 -4.32 -10.91
N HIS A 293 17.21 -4.75 -10.68
CA HIS A 293 17.83 -5.96 -11.15
C HIS A 293 17.99 -7.05 -10.08
N GLU A 294 17.41 -6.91 -8.88
CA GLU A 294 17.48 -7.97 -7.86
C GLU A 294 16.11 -8.34 -7.32
N PHE A 295 15.76 -9.62 -7.42
CA PHE A 295 14.54 -10.16 -6.84
C PHE A 295 14.85 -11.36 -5.94
N ARG A 296 14.05 -11.55 -4.91
CA ARG A 296 14.04 -12.76 -4.08
C ARG A 296 12.72 -13.47 -4.22
N GLU A 297 12.77 -14.78 -4.37
CA GLU A 297 11.60 -15.65 -4.28
C GLU A 297 11.49 -16.16 -2.84
N LEU A 298 10.42 -15.82 -2.15
CA LEU A 298 10.02 -16.46 -0.90
C LEU A 298 9.12 -17.65 -1.22
N SER A 299 9.65 -18.86 -1.06
CA SER A 299 8.93 -20.13 -1.23
C SER A 299 8.55 -20.72 0.13
N ILE A 300 7.30 -21.14 0.31
CA ILE A 300 6.87 -21.81 1.54
C ILE A 300 6.87 -23.33 1.34
N VAL A 301 7.70 -24.00 2.13
CA VAL A 301 7.84 -25.46 2.11
C VAL A 301 7.06 -26.02 3.31
N SER A 302 5.95 -26.72 3.06
CA SER A 302 5.35 -27.55 4.10
C SER A 302 6.19 -28.82 4.22
N SER A 303 6.90 -29.00 5.34
CA SER A 303 7.49 -30.31 5.63
C SER A 303 6.37 -31.26 6.04
N ALA A 304 6.01 -32.20 5.16
CA ALA A 304 5.31 -33.40 5.58
C ALA A 304 6.37 -34.37 6.09
N THR A 305 6.46 -34.56 7.41
CA THR A 305 7.19 -35.71 7.97
C THR A 305 6.46 -36.98 7.51
N PRO A 306 7.15 -37.99 6.94
CA PRO A 306 6.52 -39.24 6.49
C PRO A 306 5.94 -40.11 7.61
N ASP A 307 6.15 -39.74 8.88
CA ASP A 307 5.67 -40.54 10.01
C ASP A 307 4.37 -39.97 10.58
N GLY A 308 3.32 -40.79 10.52
CA GLY A 308 1.94 -40.51 10.93
C GLY A 308 1.72 -40.26 12.43
N ARG A 309 2.47 -39.33 13.02
CA ARG A 309 2.15 -38.76 14.33
C ARG A 309 1.69 -37.32 14.13
N GLN A 310 0.45 -37.04 14.51
CA GLN A 310 -0.13 -35.70 14.55
C GLN A 310 0.70 -34.83 15.53
N GLY A 311 1.68 -34.12 14.98
CA GLY A 311 2.49 -33.10 15.66
C GLY A 311 2.51 -31.83 14.81
N ARG A 312 2.48 -30.67 15.49
CA ARG A 312 2.36 -29.31 14.92
C ARG A 312 3.06 -29.14 13.55
N ARG A 313 2.30 -28.74 12.53
CA ARG A 313 2.83 -28.25 11.25
C ARG A 313 3.56 -26.92 11.49
N ALA A 314 4.89 -26.95 11.55
CA ALA A 314 5.70 -25.75 11.37
C ALA A 314 5.93 -25.58 9.86
N GLY A 315 5.29 -24.59 9.25
CA GLY A 315 5.61 -24.20 7.87
C GLY A 315 7.02 -23.60 7.87
N ARG A 316 7.90 -24.08 6.99
CA ARG A 316 9.25 -23.54 6.84
C ARG A 316 9.28 -22.71 5.57
N ALA A 317 9.89 -21.53 5.59
CA ALA A 317 10.02 -20.71 4.39
C ALA A 317 11.49 -20.67 3.92
N SER A 318 11.69 -20.58 2.60
CA SER A 318 13.01 -20.49 1.96
C SER A 318 13.04 -19.31 1.00
N ALA A 319 14.06 -18.46 1.08
CA ALA A 319 14.30 -17.35 0.16
C ALA A 319 15.43 -17.68 -0.83
N THR A 320 15.20 -17.50 -2.14
CA THR A 320 16.20 -17.74 -3.20
C THR A 320 16.36 -16.51 -4.11
N ARG A 321 17.58 -16.23 -4.59
CA ARG A 321 17.85 -15.15 -5.54
C ARG A 321 17.36 -15.49 -6.95
N LEU A 322 16.62 -14.57 -7.56
CA LEU A 322 16.22 -14.63 -8.95
C LEU A 322 17.20 -13.85 -9.85
N PRO A 323 17.32 -14.22 -11.13
CA PRO A 323 18.25 -13.61 -12.09
C PRO A 323 18.01 -12.10 -12.31
N SER A 324 19.11 -11.39 -12.59
CA SER A 324 19.15 -9.93 -12.67
C SER A 324 18.73 -9.37 -14.01
N MET A 325 18.26 -8.11 -14.05
CA MET A 325 18.11 -7.39 -15.33
C MET A 325 19.48 -7.34 -16.01
N GLY A 326 19.62 -7.94 -17.19
CA GLY A 326 20.79 -7.72 -18.02
C GLY A 326 20.78 -6.27 -18.48
N SER A 327 21.81 -5.50 -18.15
CA SER A 327 22.05 -4.24 -18.85
C SER A 327 22.33 -4.60 -20.32
N SER A 328 21.43 -4.22 -21.22
CA SER A 328 21.79 -4.15 -22.63
C SER A 328 22.73 -2.95 -22.82
N SER A 329 23.96 -3.03 -22.33
CA SER A 329 25.02 -2.15 -22.79
C SER A 329 25.32 -2.54 -24.22
N ARG A 330 24.70 -1.85 -25.19
CA ARG A 330 25.26 -1.82 -26.54
C ARG A 330 26.60 -1.12 -26.42
N ASN A 331 27.68 -1.90 -26.43
CA ASN A 331 29.04 -1.39 -26.57
C ASN A 331 29.19 -0.91 -28.02
N PRO A 332 29.40 0.39 -28.30
CA PRO A 332 29.51 0.89 -29.67
C PRO A 332 30.98 0.86 -30.11
N GLN A 333 31.68 -0.26 -29.95
CA GLN A 333 33.04 -0.42 -30.47
C GLN A 333 33.28 -1.91 -30.75
N GLU A 334 32.91 -2.35 -31.94
CA GLU A 334 33.67 -3.31 -32.75
C GLU A 334 32.89 -3.61 -34.04
N ASN A 335 33.09 -2.77 -35.06
CA ASN A 335 33.21 -3.24 -36.43
C ASN A 335 33.87 -2.13 -37.27
N ARG A 336 35.16 -2.30 -37.55
CA ARG A 336 35.93 -1.42 -38.44
C ARG A 336 35.68 -1.79 -39.91
N ALA A 337 35.09 -0.82 -40.62
CA ALA A 337 35.45 -0.31 -41.96
C ALA A 337 35.17 -1.19 -43.20
N PRO A 338 35.27 -0.64 -44.45
CA PRO A 338 35.26 0.77 -44.87
C PRO A 338 34.20 1.05 -45.97
N TRP A 339 33.65 2.25 -46.08
CA TRP A 339 33.42 2.89 -47.40
C TRP A 339 33.44 4.42 -47.24
N THR A 340 34.06 5.03 -48.25
CA THR A 340 34.58 6.38 -48.38
C THR A 340 33.58 7.37 -48.98
N HIS A 341 33.89 8.67 -48.77
CA HIS A 341 33.39 9.87 -49.47
C HIS A 341 31.97 10.35 -49.11
N SER A 342 31.64 11.65 -48.97
CA SER A 342 32.39 12.91 -48.85
C SER A 342 31.36 14.06 -48.77
N TRP A 343 31.72 15.16 -48.08
CA TRP A 343 31.18 16.53 -48.16
C TRP A 343 29.83 16.89 -47.49
N CYS A 344 29.94 17.61 -46.37
CA CYS A 344 29.07 18.73 -45.98
C CYS A 344 29.94 20.01 -45.89
N PRO A 345 29.46 21.21 -46.25
CA PRO A 345 30.08 22.46 -45.83
C PRO A 345 29.36 23.05 -44.60
N GLU A 346 30.16 23.42 -43.60
CA GLU A 346 29.87 24.37 -42.51
C GLU A 346 30.29 25.81 -42.93
N PRO A 347 30.15 26.86 -42.10
CA PRO A 347 29.05 27.25 -41.20
C PRO A 347 28.75 28.78 -41.28
N HIS A 348 27.72 29.25 -40.57
CA HIS A 348 27.70 30.64 -40.06
C HIS A 348 27.09 30.72 -38.65
N GLN A 349 27.90 31.20 -37.71
CA GLN A 349 27.54 31.83 -36.42
C GLN A 349 27.48 33.36 -36.61
N PRO A 350 26.89 34.22 -35.72
CA PRO A 350 27.13 34.33 -34.27
C PRO A 350 25.86 34.69 -33.43
N GLY A 351 25.82 34.89 -32.11
CA GLY A 351 26.86 35.08 -31.09
C GLY A 351 26.28 35.07 -29.65
N ALA A 352 27.15 35.30 -28.67
CA ALA A 352 27.00 35.03 -27.25
C ALA A 352 26.43 36.19 -26.40
N ALA A 353 25.85 35.86 -25.23
CA ALA A 353 26.03 36.62 -23.97
C ALA A 353 25.54 35.84 -22.72
N GLY A 354 26.47 35.53 -21.83
CA GLY A 354 26.38 35.71 -20.37
C GLY A 354 25.44 34.82 -19.52
N SER A 355 26.02 33.91 -18.73
CA SER A 355 25.46 33.44 -17.45
C SER A 355 26.60 33.18 -16.45
N PRO A 356 26.53 33.63 -15.19
CA PRO A 356 27.44 33.18 -14.15
C PRO A 356 26.91 31.92 -13.47
N ALA A 357 27.83 31.03 -13.12
CA ALA A 357 27.61 29.81 -12.35
C ALA A 357 27.42 30.09 -10.86
N ILE A 358 26.57 29.32 -10.15
CA ILE A 358 26.78 28.87 -8.75
C ILE A 358 26.08 27.50 -8.54
N SER A 359 26.71 26.70 -7.68
CA SER A 359 26.48 25.32 -7.22
C SER A 359 25.29 25.11 -6.25
N SER A 360 25.19 23.85 -5.77
CA SER A 360 24.33 23.24 -4.73
C SER A 360 23.08 22.53 -5.30
N GLY A 361 22.76 21.27 -5.00
CA GLY A 361 23.09 20.44 -3.84
C GLY A 361 21.99 20.55 -2.81
N VAL A 362 20.87 19.83 -2.99
CA VAL A 362 19.80 19.72 -1.99
C VAL A 362 19.18 18.33 -2.04
N THR A 363 19.40 17.59 -0.95
CA THR A 363 18.68 16.40 -0.50
C THR A 363 17.30 16.83 0.00
N THR A 364 16.22 16.18 -0.45
CA THR A 364 14.86 16.45 0.03
C THR A 364 14.67 15.93 1.45
N GLN A 365 14.79 16.83 2.43
CA GLN A 365 14.17 16.66 3.75
C GLN A 365 12.74 17.20 3.71
N LEU A 366 11.84 16.46 4.34
CA LEU A 366 10.49 16.92 4.69
C LEU A 366 10.62 17.84 5.91
N ASP A 367 10.44 19.15 5.72
CA ASP A 367 10.37 20.12 6.81
C ASP A 367 8.91 20.50 7.11
N ASP A 368 8.50 20.17 8.34
CA ASP A 368 7.42 20.80 9.09
C ASP A 368 7.92 22.15 9.61
N SER A 369 7.26 23.26 9.27
CA SER A 369 7.41 24.49 10.04
C SER A 369 6.11 25.28 10.13
N THR A 370 5.50 25.24 11.31
CA THR A 370 4.48 26.18 11.79
C THR A 370 5.10 27.56 11.99
N GLY A 371 4.64 28.55 11.23
CA GLY A 371 4.99 29.95 11.44
C GLY A 371 4.37 30.50 12.73
N ARG A 372 5.23 30.91 13.67
CA ARG A 372 4.88 31.84 14.74
C ARG A 372 4.74 33.25 14.14
N GLN A 373 3.63 33.93 14.43
CA GLN A 373 3.52 35.38 14.24
C GLN A 373 3.50 36.05 15.61
N ASP A 374 4.47 36.93 15.85
CA ASP A 374 4.48 37.90 16.95
C ASP A 374 3.71 39.18 16.54
N PRO A 375 3.18 39.96 17.51
CA PRO A 375 2.16 40.98 17.26
C PRO A 375 2.73 42.36 16.87
N PRO A 376 1.93 43.28 16.30
CA PRO A 376 2.39 44.63 15.99
C PRO A 376 2.26 45.60 17.19
N PRO A 377 3.02 46.73 17.20
CA PRO A 377 3.17 47.60 18.37
C PRO A 377 2.11 48.72 18.45
N ALA A 378 2.00 49.29 19.66
CA ALA A 378 1.09 50.38 20.02
C ALA A 378 1.61 51.78 19.63
N GLY A 379 0.69 52.69 19.27
CA GLY A 379 0.92 54.14 19.18
C GLY A 379 -0.35 54.93 18.79
N SER A 380 -0.87 55.71 19.75
CA SER A 380 -1.73 56.93 19.72
C SER A 380 -2.37 57.39 18.38
N ASN A 381 -3.61 57.88 18.29
CA ASN A 381 -4.26 58.89 19.14
C ASN A 381 -5.76 59.06 18.76
N GLU A 382 -6.56 59.50 19.75
CA GLU A 382 -7.85 60.22 19.73
C GLU A 382 -9.14 59.61 19.14
N GLY A 383 -10.24 59.68 19.93
CA GLY A 383 -11.59 59.76 19.36
C GLY A 383 -12.80 59.17 20.12
N VAL A 384 -13.15 59.72 21.30
CA VAL A 384 -14.54 60.03 21.73
C VAL A 384 -15.53 58.91 22.17
N LEU A 385 -15.79 58.93 23.49
CA LEU A 385 -17.07 58.80 24.27
C LEU A 385 -18.03 57.61 24.08
N ALA A 386 -18.20 56.81 25.16
CA ALA A 386 -19.33 56.89 26.14
C ALA A 386 -19.76 55.49 26.66
N GLY A 387 -20.01 55.38 27.98
CA GLY A 387 -21.05 54.46 28.51
C GLY A 387 -20.65 53.42 29.55
N THR A 388 -20.52 53.85 30.81
CA THR A 388 -21.08 53.22 32.04
C THR A 388 -20.72 51.78 32.44
N ALA A 389 -20.01 51.67 33.57
CA ALA A 389 -20.10 50.61 34.59
C ALA A 389 -21.19 51.04 35.65
N PRO A 390 -21.53 50.33 36.77
CA PRO A 390 -20.69 49.34 37.47
C PRO A 390 -21.42 48.22 38.29
N GLU A 391 -20.63 47.49 39.11
CA GLU A 391 -20.98 46.75 40.35
C GLU A 391 -21.64 45.35 40.23
N THR A 392 -21.40 44.32 41.06
CA THR A 392 -20.77 44.16 42.40
C THR A 392 -20.47 42.68 42.74
N SER A 393 -19.41 42.48 43.53
CA SER A 393 -19.12 41.49 44.62
C SER A 393 -19.83 40.12 44.82
N GLY A 394 -19.03 39.14 45.28
CA GLY A 394 -19.34 38.17 46.36
C GLY A 394 -19.21 36.70 45.95
N SER A 395 -18.08 35.99 46.19
CA SER A 395 -17.65 35.29 47.41
C SER A 395 -18.69 34.30 48.01
N GLY A 396 -18.36 33.01 48.03
CA GLY A 396 -19.07 31.99 48.80
C GLY A 396 -18.66 30.56 48.42
N GLU A 397 -17.72 29.99 49.15
CA GLU A 397 -17.43 28.55 49.22
C GLU A 397 -18.66 27.81 49.81
N ASP A 398 -18.90 26.55 49.41
CA ASP A 398 -19.18 25.48 50.37
C ASP A 398 -19.20 24.08 49.72
N THR A 399 -18.74 23.15 50.55
CA THR A 399 -18.34 21.75 50.36
C THR A 399 -19.48 20.71 50.37
N VAL A 400 -19.28 19.64 49.58
CA VAL A 400 -19.40 18.18 49.89
C VAL A 400 -20.69 17.65 50.56
N THR A 401 -21.37 16.67 49.93
CA THR A 401 -21.52 15.26 50.41
C THR A 401 -22.59 14.47 49.62
N SER A 402 -22.24 13.23 49.26
CA SER A 402 -23.14 12.13 48.86
C SER A 402 -24.00 11.64 50.03
N PRO A 403 -25.02 10.81 49.76
CA PRO A 403 -25.42 9.77 50.71
C PRO A 403 -25.37 8.37 50.10
N ALA A 404 -25.00 7.42 50.97
CA ALA A 404 -25.10 5.98 50.76
C ALA A 404 -26.13 5.38 51.73
N ALA A 405 -26.77 4.31 51.23
CA ALA A 405 -27.20 3.09 51.92
C ALA A 405 -28.48 3.04 52.79
N ASP A 406 -28.98 1.80 52.81
CA ASP A 406 -30.00 1.13 53.63
C ASP A 406 -31.44 1.18 53.08
N GLY A 407 -32.20 0.08 52.95
CA GLY A 407 -32.02 -1.32 53.32
C GLY A 407 -33.39 -2.02 53.34
N GLU A 408 -33.38 -3.36 53.33
CA GLU A 408 -34.44 -4.31 53.72
C GLU A 408 -35.42 -4.92 52.68
N ALA A 409 -35.05 -6.18 52.35
CA ALA A 409 -35.78 -7.44 52.16
C ALA A 409 -37.28 -7.63 52.53
N SER A 410 -37.97 -8.43 51.69
CA SER A 410 -38.84 -9.59 52.03
C SER A 410 -39.34 -10.25 50.72
N THR A 411 -38.88 -11.44 50.30
CA THR A 411 -39.28 -12.85 50.57
C THR A 411 -40.55 -13.39 49.89
N SER A 412 -40.39 -14.63 49.37
CA SER A 412 -41.37 -15.62 48.83
C SER A 412 -41.98 -15.29 47.48
N GLY A 413 -42.19 -16.19 46.51
CA GLY A 413 -42.11 -17.65 46.28
C GLY A 413 -42.66 -17.84 44.84
N ALA A 414 -42.63 -18.94 44.11
CA ALA A 414 -42.31 -20.34 44.29
C ALA A 414 -42.00 -20.91 42.87
N ALA A 415 -41.30 -22.03 42.81
CA ALA A 415 -41.02 -22.79 41.60
C ALA A 415 -42.00 -23.96 41.39
N LYS A 416 -41.92 -24.56 40.19
CA LYS A 416 -42.54 -25.81 39.65
C LYS A 416 -43.75 -25.57 38.74
N ASP A 417 -43.86 -26.14 37.55
CA ASP A 417 -43.13 -27.22 36.83
C ASP A 417 -42.91 -26.85 35.35
#